data_AF-A0A2D5TU97-F1
#
_entry.id   AF-A0A2D5TU97-F1
#
_cell.length_a   1.000
_cell.length_b   1.000
_cell.length_c   1.000
_cell.angle_alpha   90.00
_cell.angle_beta   90.00
_cell.angle_gamma   90.00
#
_symmetry.space_group_name_H-M   'P 1'
#
loop_
_entity.id
_entity.type
_entity.pdbx_description
1 polymer ?
#
loop_
_entity_poly.entity_id
_entity_poly.type
_entity_poly.pdbx_seq_one_letter_code
_entity_poly.pdbx_strand_id
1 'polypeptide(L)'
;MKQPYFSLKNSLAITDQQWKERRTAPGPWAVFETDKFMLNVPRSWIYAYDNATSLMQNWDKAMDGVSELLGYPLIRNRKVLYIQVDVYGRHGVYGIGYPQINNLYNPLDKTNGNKVAWFLLNESPSRDPLFWDTEFHELGHAQLFLGFSGEGEAIVNFPHAYVMNEKFGIDFDKAFRQSRGAANYTVDNAAIHWMITENFRNGNPMDNSNTTLDEFRYQARGYAKYADIARLFGWQALKKFFYQENIDYNAGKLTCFEEAICRDGLTQVDSRILRLSKATDANVTPLIHFWGVHPDNSTALAQAITSAGLDNSTLIRDKLIYYAGIAPDNNSEFNKHFNTVFPNSKASDCASQHYGCGWYHAWSDNFTEIHGEKISSRVQSLLNQYFPGTTLP
;
A
#
# COMPACT_ATOMS: atom_id res chain seq x y z
N MET A 1 -41.38 4.55 0.32
CA MET A 1 -41.03 4.82 1.73
C MET A 1 -39.84 5.78 1.73
N LYS A 2 -39.82 6.83 2.57
CA LYS A 2 -38.66 7.75 2.64
C LYS A 2 -37.51 7.07 3.41
N GLN A 3 -36.31 7.11 2.87
CA GLN A 3 -35.10 6.58 3.50
C GLN A 3 -34.28 7.69 4.17
N PRO A 4 -33.57 7.40 5.27
CA PRO A 4 -32.53 8.29 5.77
C PRO A 4 -31.51 8.58 4.67
N TYR A 5 -31.26 9.85 4.40
CA TYR A 5 -30.38 10.27 3.31
C TYR A 5 -29.63 11.53 3.71
N PHE A 6 -28.31 11.46 3.59
CA PHE A 6 -27.38 12.55 3.82
C PHE A 6 -26.50 12.75 2.58
N SER A 7 -26.24 14.00 2.21
CA SER A 7 -25.42 14.31 1.05
C SER A 7 -24.58 15.56 1.25
N LEU A 8 -23.33 15.49 0.82
CA LEU A 8 -22.42 16.62 0.64
C LEU A 8 -22.07 16.84 -0.84
N LYS A 9 -22.92 16.39 -1.76
CA LYS A 9 -22.74 16.70 -3.18
C LYS A 9 -22.90 18.20 -3.39
N ASN A 10 -22.13 18.76 -4.32
CA ASN A 10 -22.28 20.16 -4.71
C ASN A 10 -23.69 20.50 -5.21
N SER A 11 -24.36 19.54 -5.86
CA SER A 11 -25.72 19.70 -6.37
C SER A 11 -26.82 19.53 -5.32
N LEU A 12 -26.51 18.96 -4.15
CA LEU A 12 -27.49 18.63 -3.11
C LEU A 12 -26.82 18.48 -1.74
N ALA A 13 -26.48 19.60 -1.09
CA ALA A 13 -25.94 19.57 0.27
C ALA A 13 -27.06 19.49 1.31
N ILE A 14 -26.89 18.64 2.31
CA ILE A 14 -27.78 18.48 3.47
C ILE A 14 -27.03 18.95 4.71
N THR A 15 -27.63 19.86 5.48
CA THR A 15 -27.05 20.34 6.74
C THR A 15 -27.21 19.33 7.87
N ASP A 16 -26.41 19.43 8.93
CA ASP A 16 -26.56 18.58 10.12
C ASP A 16 -27.96 18.71 10.76
N GLN A 17 -28.57 19.89 10.69
CA GLN A 17 -29.94 20.09 11.17
C GLN A 17 -30.95 19.31 10.33
N GLN A 18 -30.86 19.39 9.00
CA GLN A 18 -31.71 18.60 8.11
C GLN A 18 -31.44 17.10 8.26
N TRP A 19 -30.20 16.70 8.54
CA TRP A 19 -29.85 15.32 8.83
C TRP A 19 -30.56 14.80 10.09
N LYS A 20 -30.56 15.57 11.18
CA LYS A 20 -31.29 15.22 12.42
C LYS A 20 -32.77 14.96 12.18
N GLU A 21 -33.39 15.68 11.25
CA GLU A 21 -34.79 15.51 10.84
C GLU A 21 -35.00 14.29 9.94
N ARG A 22 -34.00 13.92 9.13
CA ARG A 22 -34.10 12.85 8.12
C ARG A 22 -33.64 11.48 8.61
N ARG A 23 -32.72 11.40 9.56
CA ARG A 23 -32.09 10.14 10.01
C ARG A 23 -33.06 9.12 10.61
N THR A 24 -34.24 9.58 11.02
CA THR A 24 -35.30 8.75 11.60
C THR A 24 -36.34 8.27 10.57
N ALA A 25 -36.24 8.67 9.30
CA ALA A 25 -37.15 8.25 8.24
C ALA A 25 -37.28 6.72 8.16
N PRO A 26 -38.47 6.15 7.81
CA PRO A 26 -38.79 4.74 8.07
C PRO A 26 -38.08 3.72 7.16
N GLY A 27 -37.42 4.14 6.08
CA GLY A 27 -36.70 3.24 5.18
C GLY A 27 -35.63 2.40 5.90
N PRO A 28 -35.45 1.11 5.55
CA PRO A 28 -34.57 0.20 6.30
C PRO A 28 -33.08 0.50 6.15
N TRP A 29 -32.70 1.24 5.09
CA TRP A 29 -31.33 1.59 4.75
C TRP A 29 -31.14 3.10 4.73
N ALA A 30 -29.99 3.55 5.18
CA ALA A 30 -29.53 4.91 5.11
C ALA A 30 -28.45 5.06 4.05
N VAL A 31 -28.48 6.18 3.34
CA VAL A 31 -27.49 6.53 2.31
C VAL A 31 -26.76 7.78 2.74
N PHE A 32 -25.44 7.73 2.64
CA PHE A 32 -24.56 8.89 2.73
C PHE A 32 -23.79 9.03 1.42
N GLU A 33 -23.68 10.24 0.88
CA GLU A 33 -22.89 10.44 -0.33
C GLU A 33 -22.23 11.81 -0.44
N THR A 34 -21.04 11.84 -1.04
CA THR A 34 -20.40 13.05 -1.57
C THR A 34 -20.34 12.96 -3.09
N ASP A 35 -19.64 13.88 -3.75
CA ASP A 35 -19.32 13.71 -5.17
C ASP A 35 -18.36 12.52 -5.43
N LYS A 36 -17.58 12.11 -4.42
CA LYS A 36 -16.48 11.14 -4.55
C LYS A 36 -16.72 9.81 -3.83
N PHE A 37 -17.56 9.78 -2.80
CA PHE A 37 -17.80 8.60 -1.95
C PHE A 37 -19.29 8.31 -1.75
N MET A 38 -19.64 7.05 -1.55
CA MET A 38 -20.99 6.62 -1.17
C MET A 38 -20.94 5.51 -0.12
N LEU A 39 -21.88 5.56 0.83
CA LEU A 39 -22.01 4.59 1.91
C LEU A 39 -23.48 4.26 2.15
N ASN A 40 -23.78 2.96 2.16
CA ASN A 40 -25.09 2.43 2.54
C ASN A 40 -24.99 1.58 3.82
N VAL A 41 -25.77 1.94 4.83
CA VAL A 41 -25.80 1.26 6.15
C VAL A 41 -27.23 1.06 6.63
N PRO A 42 -27.50 0.09 7.52
CA PRO A 42 -28.84 -0.11 8.07
C PRO A 42 -29.30 1.13 8.84
N ARG A 43 -30.58 1.51 8.74
CA ARG A 43 -31.18 2.60 9.53
C ARG A 43 -30.98 2.39 11.03
N SER A 44 -31.08 1.13 11.47
CA SER A 44 -30.87 0.72 12.87
C SER A 44 -29.51 1.17 13.43
N TRP A 45 -28.52 1.42 12.57
CA TRP A 45 -27.20 1.89 12.94
C TRP A 45 -27.08 3.40 13.09
N ILE A 46 -28.00 4.20 12.51
CA ILE A 46 -27.77 5.64 12.31
C ILE A 46 -28.89 6.58 12.80
N TYR A 47 -30.01 6.06 13.31
CA TYR A 47 -31.14 6.93 13.69
C TYR A 47 -30.83 7.92 14.84
N ALA A 48 -29.69 7.74 15.52
CA ALA A 48 -29.12 8.61 16.55
C ALA A 48 -27.67 9.05 16.22
N TYR A 49 -27.23 8.94 14.96
CA TYR A 49 -25.88 9.30 14.52
C TYR A 49 -25.81 10.79 14.13
N ASP A 50 -25.03 11.61 14.84
CA ASP A 50 -24.94 13.06 14.59
C ASP A 50 -23.82 13.47 13.62
N ASN A 51 -22.76 12.69 13.51
CA ASN A 51 -21.49 13.09 12.88
C ASN A 51 -21.45 12.95 11.35
N ALA A 52 -22.59 13.09 10.67
CA ALA A 52 -22.70 12.84 9.23
C ALA A 52 -21.80 13.73 8.38
N THR A 53 -21.74 15.03 8.67
CA THR A 53 -20.87 15.96 7.93
C THR A 53 -19.40 15.58 8.06
N SER A 54 -18.89 15.44 9.29
CA SER A 54 -17.48 15.14 9.54
C SER A 54 -17.07 13.78 8.96
N LEU A 55 -17.94 12.76 9.07
CA LEU A 55 -17.72 11.46 8.46
C LEU A 55 -17.50 11.59 6.94
N MET A 56 -18.42 12.28 6.28
CA MET A 56 -18.41 12.38 4.82
C MET A 56 -17.28 13.29 4.32
N GLN A 57 -16.90 14.32 5.08
CA GLN A 57 -15.71 15.13 4.79
C GLN A 57 -14.42 14.29 4.89
N ASN A 58 -14.30 13.43 5.90
CA ASN A 58 -13.13 12.54 6.04
C ASN A 58 -13.06 11.54 4.88
N TRP A 59 -14.18 10.91 4.50
CA TRP A 59 -14.21 10.02 3.33
C TRP A 59 -13.90 10.76 2.03
N ASP A 60 -14.46 11.95 1.82
CA ASP A 60 -14.19 12.76 0.62
C ASP A 60 -12.70 13.11 0.51
N LYS A 61 -12.11 13.51 1.64
CA LYS A 61 -10.68 13.81 1.77
C LYS A 61 -9.79 12.59 1.52
N ALA A 62 -10.20 11.40 1.96
CA ALA A 62 -9.51 10.15 1.66
C ALA A 62 -9.56 9.82 0.16
N MET A 63 -10.71 10.01 -0.49
CA MET A 63 -10.87 9.76 -1.92
C MET A 63 -10.08 10.75 -2.78
N ASP A 64 -9.90 11.99 -2.31
CA ASP A 64 -8.93 12.92 -2.91
C ASP A 64 -7.52 12.34 -2.85
N GLY A 65 -7.11 11.80 -1.70
CA GLY A 65 -5.77 11.23 -1.56
C GLY A 65 -5.51 10.08 -2.54
N VAL A 66 -6.46 9.15 -2.69
CA VAL A 66 -6.34 8.06 -3.67
C VAL A 66 -6.24 8.59 -5.10
N SER A 67 -7.06 9.58 -5.45
CA SER A 67 -7.05 10.19 -6.79
C SER A 67 -5.78 10.97 -7.07
N GLU A 68 -5.29 11.72 -6.10
CA GLU A 68 -4.04 12.49 -6.19
C GLU A 68 -2.83 11.58 -6.40
N LEU A 69 -2.68 10.53 -5.58
CA LEU A 69 -1.56 9.59 -5.67
C LEU A 69 -1.52 8.95 -7.06
N LEU A 70 -2.67 8.46 -7.51
CA LEU A 70 -2.76 7.67 -8.74
C LEU A 70 -2.94 8.53 -9.99
N GLY A 71 -2.87 9.85 -9.88
CA GLY A 71 -2.94 10.76 -11.03
C GLY A 71 -4.30 10.78 -11.73
N TYR A 72 -5.40 10.62 -10.99
CA TYR A 72 -6.77 10.76 -11.49
C TYR A 72 -7.37 12.14 -11.15
N PRO A 73 -8.36 12.63 -11.92
CA PRO A 73 -9.17 13.78 -11.50
C PRO A 73 -9.84 13.54 -10.15
N LEU A 74 -9.94 14.60 -9.32
CA LEU A 74 -10.58 14.51 -7.99
C LEU A 74 -12.07 14.18 -8.10
N ILE A 75 -12.75 14.71 -9.12
CA ILE A 75 -14.12 14.35 -9.46
C ILE A 75 -14.09 13.41 -10.66
N ARG A 76 -14.57 12.19 -10.45
CA ARG A 76 -14.59 11.13 -11.46
C ARG A 76 -16.03 10.87 -11.94
N ASN A 77 -16.16 10.13 -13.05
CA ASN A 77 -17.48 9.74 -13.60
C ASN A 77 -18.28 8.82 -12.67
N ARG A 78 -17.62 8.18 -11.69
CA ARG A 78 -18.23 7.33 -10.65
C ARG A 78 -17.62 7.72 -9.31
N LYS A 79 -18.29 7.36 -8.21
CA LYS A 79 -17.68 7.44 -6.88
C LYS A 79 -16.38 6.64 -6.90
N VAL A 80 -15.33 7.18 -6.30
CA VAL A 80 -14.04 6.51 -6.14
C VAL A 80 -14.24 5.24 -5.34
N LEU A 81 -15.04 5.32 -4.27
CA LEU A 81 -15.42 4.18 -3.45
C LEU A 81 -16.91 4.21 -3.11
N TYR A 82 -17.54 3.03 -3.15
CA TYR A 82 -18.91 2.80 -2.70
C TYR A 82 -18.92 1.59 -1.76
N ILE A 83 -19.24 1.83 -0.48
CA ILE A 83 -19.35 0.78 0.54
C ILE A 83 -20.83 0.47 0.79
N GLN A 84 -21.16 -0.81 0.90
CA GLN A 84 -22.47 -1.28 1.35
C GLN A 84 -22.32 -2.32 2.44
N VAL A 85 -23.06 -2.13 3.52
CA VAL A 85 -23.31 -3.18 4.51
C VAL A 85 -24.45 -4.07 4.01
N ASP A 86 -24.37 -5.37 4.25
CA ASP A 86 -25.45 -6.28 3.83
C ASP A 86 -25.62 -7.47 4.79
N VAL A 87 -26.71 -8.21 4.68
CA VAL A 87 -26.98 -9.43 5.46
C VAL A 87 -26.20 -10.63 4.92
N TYR A 88 -25.70 -10.55 3.68
CA TYR A 88 -24.86 -11.56 3.05
C TYR A 88 -23.62 -10.91 2.44
N GLY A 89 -22.45 -11.51 2.69
CA GLY A 89 -21.22 -11.18 1.97
C GLY A 89 -21.24 -11.86 0.60
N ARG A 90 -20.88 -11.12 -0.45
CA ARG A 90 -20.78 -11.69 -1.81
C ARG A 90 -19.66 -12.72 -1.90
N HIS A 91 -18.54 -12.40 -1.25
CA HIS A 91 -17.36 -13.25 -1.16
C HIS A 91 -17.31 -13.85 0.26
N GLY A 92 -16.82 -15.08 0.41
CA GLY A 92 -16.64 -15.70 1.73
C GLY A 92 -15.54 -15.04 2.59
N VAL A 93 -14.91 -13.99 2.06
CA VAL A 93 -13.86 -13.15 2.61
C VAL A 93 -14.10 -11.70 2.16
N TYR A 94 -13.28 -10.74 2.61
CA TYR A 94 -13.29 -9.39 2.05
C TYR A 94 -12.95 -9.42 0.56
N GLY A 95 -13.51 -8.50 -0.21
CA GLY A 95 -13.27 -8.45 -1.64
C GLY A 95 -13.62 -7.14 -2.31
N ILE A 96 -13.04 -6.96 -3.48
CA ILE A 96 -13.33 -5.91 -4.44
C ILE A 96 -14.84 -5.83 -4.79
N GLY A 97 -15.34 -4.62 -4.99
CA GLY A 97 -16.72 -4.42 -5.45
C GLY A 97 -17.10 -2.97 -5.71
N TYR A 98 -18.25 -2.79 -6.35
CA TYR A 98 -18.94 -1.51 -6.49
C TYR A 98 -20.46 -1.75 -6.41
N PRO A 99 -21.02 -1.93 -5.20
CA PRO A 99 -20.41 -1.65 -3.89
C PRO A 99 -19.43 -2.72 -3.40
N GLN A 100 -18.51 -2.32 -2.52
CA GLN A 100 -17.76 -3.20 -1.64
C GLN A 100 -18.67 -3.66 -0.49
N ILE A 101 -18.85 -4.97 -0.34
CA ILE A 101 -19.67 -5.59 0.71
C ILE A 101 -18.76 -6.42 1.61
N ASN A 102 -18.01 -5.70 2.43
CA ASN A 102 -17.03 -6.26 3.36
C ASN A 102 -17.55 -6.29 4.81
N ASN A 103 -18.80 -5.90 5.01
CA ASN A 103 -19.37 -5.68 6.34
C ASN A 103 -20.76 -6.27 6.44
N LEU A 104 -20.91 -7.23 7.36
CA LEU A 104 -22.15 -7.95 7.55
C LEU A 104 -23.07 -7.27 8.58
N TYR A 105 -24.36 -7.42 8.36
CA TYR A 105 -25.41 -6.96 9.24
C TYR A 105 -26.33 -8.11 9.63
N ASN A 106 -26.57 -8.25 10.93
CA ASN A 106 -27.64 -9.09 11.43
C ASN A 106 -28.85 -8.22 11.83
N PRO A 107 -30.01 -8.34 11.18
CA PRO A 107 -31.19 -7.54 11.50
C PRO A 107 -31.80 -7.84 12.88
N LEU A 108 -31.41 -8.95 13.51
CA LEU A 108 -31.87 -9.34 14.85
C LEU A 108 -31.03 -8.73 15.97
N ASP A 109 -29.85 -8.17 15.65
CA ASP A 109 -28.99 -7.57 16.66
C ASP A 109 -29.63 -6.29 17.22
N LYS A 110 -29.55 -6.12 18.54
CA LYS A 110 -29.96 -4.87 19.19
C LYS A 110 -28.97 -3.77 18.85
N THR A 111 -29.50 -2.63 18.41
CA THR A 111 -28.73 -1.43 18.06
C THR A 111 -29.29 -0.22 18.79
N ASN A 112 -28.46 0.79 19.03
CA ASN A 112 -28.86 2.06 19.66
C ASN A 112 -29.02 3.22 18.66
N GLY A 113 -28.94 2.97 17.34
CA GLY A 113 -28.99 4.04 16.34
C GLY A 113 -27.70 4.81 16.16
N ASN A 114 -26.62 4.39 16.82
CA ASN A 114 -25.30 5.00 16.71
C ASN A 114 -24.23 3.88 16.73
N LYS A 115 -24.23 3.05 15.68
CA LYS A 115 -23.37 1.87 15.58
C LYS A 115 -21.90 2.26 15.49
N VAL A 116 -21.12 1.60 16.33
CA VAL A 116 -19.67 1.62 16.26
C VAL A 116 -19.19 0.66 15.17
N ALA A 117 -18.64 1.24 14.10
CA ALA A 117 -18.01 0.53 13.01
C ALA A 117 -16.79 1.33 12.55
N TRP A 118 -15.72 0.65 12.13
CA TRP A 118 -14.50 1.24 11.55
C TRP A 118 -14.73 2.34 10.50
N PHE A 119 -15.73 2.21 9.63
CA PHE A 119 -16.07 3.22 8.61
C PHE A 119 -17.14 4.25 9.06
N LEU A 120 -17.50 4.27 10.35
CA LEU A 120 -18.45 5.24 10.96
C LEU A 120 -17.77 6.01 12.10
N LEU A 121 -17.81 7.34 12.04
CA LEU A 121 -17.18 8.23 13.01
C LEU A 121 -18.02 8.37 14.29
N ASN A 122 -17.81 7.53 15.29
CA ASN A 122 -18.61 7.60 16.52
C ASN A 122 -17.91 7.30 17.87
N GLU A 123 -16.58 7.21 17.91
CA GLU A 123 -15.83 6.99 19.16
C GLU A 123 -14.60 7.89 19.30
N SER A 124 -14.04 7.90 20.52
CA SER A 124 -12.65 8.24 20.80
C SER A 124 -11.91 6.95 21.17
N PRO A 125 -10.83 6.58 20.45
CA PRO A 125 -10.27 7.28 19.30
C PRO A 125 -11.23 7.23 18.09
N SER A 126 -11.16 8.27 17.25
CA SER A 126 -12.00 8.40 16.06
C SER A 126 -11.87 7.18 15.17
N ARG A 127 -12.99 6.48 14.96
CA ARG A 127 -13.14 5.49 13.90
C ARG A 127 -13.46 6.23 12.60
N ASP A 128 -12.41 6.66 11.93
CA ASP A 128 -12.49 7.37 10.66
C ASP A 128 -12.12 6.42 9.50
N PRO A 129 -12.09 6.88 8.24
CA PRO A 129 -11.72 6.02 7.11
C PRO A 129 -10.40 5.26 7.31
N LEU A 130 -9.47 5.77 8.14
CA LEU A 130 -8.13 5.22 8.35
C LEU A 130 -8.09 4.07 9.35
N PHE A 131 -9.20 3.79 10.06
CA PHE A 131 -9.20 2.87 11.19
C PHE A 131 -8.70 1.48 10.82
N TRP A 132 -9.05 0.97 9.64
CA TRP A 132 -8.60 -0.35 9.21
C TRP A 132 -8.45 -0.42 7.67
N ASP A 133 -7.36 -1.05 7.23
CA ASP A 133 -6.81 -0.99 5.87
C ASP A 133 -7.62 -1.69 4.79
N THR A 134 -8.52 -2.61 5.15
CA THR A 134 -9.20 -3.49 4.19
C THR A 134 -9.93 -2.74 3.08
N GLU A 135 -10.72 -1.70 3.39
CA GLU A 135 -11.46 -0.99 2.34
C GLU A 135 -10.51 -0.29 1.36
N PHE A 136 -9.34 0.16 1.82
CA PHE A 136 -8.30 0.69 0.93
C PHE A 136 -7.56 -0.41 0.16
N HIS A 137 -7.31 -1.58 0.76
CA HIS A 137 -6.75 -2.74 0.08
C HIS A 137 -7.64 -3.15 -1.10
N GLU A 138 -8.94 -3.35 -0.83
CA GLU A 138 -9.91 -3.71 -1.86
C GLU A 138 -10.15 -2.57 -2.86
N LEU A 139 -10.05 -1.30 -2.41
CA LEU A 139 -10.12 -0.15 -3.32
C LEU A 139 -8.90 -0.13 -4.25
N GLY A 140 -7.72 -0.48 -3.75
CA GLY A 140 -6.49 -0.63 -4.51
C GLY A 140 -6.66 -1.62 -5.65
N HIS A 141 -7.23 -2.80 -5.38
CA HIS A 141 -7.62 -3.76 -6.43
C HIS A 141 -8.58 -3.17 -7.47
N ALA A 142 -9.45 -2.23 -7.07
CA ALA A 142 -10.40 -1.56 -7.96
C ALA A 142 -9.80 -0.37 -8.74
N GLN A 143 -8.54 0.00 -8.48
CA GLN A 143 -7.86 1.05 -9.23
C GLN A 143 -7.04 0.44 -10.36
N LEU A 144 -7.06 1.08 -11.53
CA LEU A 144 -6.19 0.71 -12.64
C LEU A 144 -4.82 1.34 -12.43
N PHE A 145 -3.94 0.67 -11.69
CA PHE A 145 -2.51 0.99 -11.62
C PHE A 145 -1.71 -0.30 -11.58
N LEU A 146 -0.55 -0.28 -12.25
CA LEU A 146 0.30 -1.47 -12.37
C LEU A 146 1.35 -1.49 -11.28
N GLY A 147 1.68 -2.69 -10.81
CA GLY A 147 2.89 -3.01 -10.05
C GLY A 147 3.89 -3.79 -10.90
N PHE A 148 4.99 -4.23 -10.29
CA PHE A 148 5.82 -5.31 -10.81
C PHE A 148 5.12 -6.67 -10.63
N SER A 149 5.56 -7.71 -11.35
CA SER A 149 5.02 -9.06 -11.19
C SER A 149 5.13 -9.54 -9.74
N GLY A 150 4.05 -10.10 -9.20
CA GLY A 150 3.94 -10.53 -7.79
C GLY A 150 3.35 -9.49 -6.84
N GLU A 151 3.28 -8.21 -7.24
CA GLU A 151 2.84 -7.13 -6.34
C GLU A 151 1.32 -6.99 -6.19
N GLY A 152 0.52 -7.81 -6.86
CA GLY A 152 -0.95 -7.65 -6.93
C GLY A 152 -1.64 -7.53 -5.57
N GLU A 153 -1.15 -8.27 -4.56
CA GLU A 153 -1.68 -8.24 -3.18
C GLU A 153 -0.82 -7.39 -2.22
N ALA A 154 0.18 -6.70 -2.76
CA ALA A 154 1.13 -5.88 -2.02
C ALA A 154 0.90 -4.39 -2.29
N ILE A 155 1.03 -3.96 -3.55
CA ILE A 155 0.98 -2.54 -3.92
C ILE A 155 -0.39 -1.91 -3.70
N VAL A 156 -1.46 -2.72 -3.70
CA VAL A 156 -2.85 -2.30 -3.44
C VAL A 156 -3.05 -1.70 -2.04
N ASN A 157 -2.14 -1.99 -1.10
CA ASN A 157 -2.15 -1.40 0.24
C ASN A 157 -1.59 0.04 0.26
N PHE A 158 -0.72 0.37 -0.70
CA PHE A 158 0.07 1.59 -0.64
C PHE A 158 -0.72 2.91 -0.75
N PRO A 159 -1.85 2.99 -1.48
CA PRO A 159 -2.71 4.17 -1.43
C PRO A 159 -3.15 4.58 -0.01
N HIS A 160 -3.33 3.60 0.89
CA HIS A 160 -3.69 3.90 2.28
C HIS A 160 -2.57 4.67 3.00
N ALA A 161 -1.29 4.32 2.74
CA ALA A 161 -0.14 5.02 3.31
C ALA A 161 -0.10 6.50 2.88
N TYR A 162 -0.31 6.79 1.59
CA TYR A 162 -0.39 8.17 1.09
C TYR A 162 -1.56 8.94 1.73
N VAL A 163 -2.75 8.33 1.80
CA VAL A 163 -3.92 8.97 2.39
C VAL A 163 -3.64 9.36 3.84
N MET A 164 -3.16 8.43 4.66
CA MET A 164 -2.81 8.70 6.05
C MET A 164 -1.78 9.82 6.18
N ASN A 165 -0.70 9.76 5.38
CA ASN A 165 0.40 10.71 5.49
C ASN A 165 0.03 12.11 4.95
N GLU A 166 -0.33 12.21 3.68
CA GLU A 166 -0.49 13.51 3.01
C GLU A 166 -1.85 14.15 3.29
N LYS A 167 -2.90 13.36 3.50
CA LYS A 167 -4.23 13.91 3.76
C LYS A 167 -4.43 14.11 5.26
N PHE A 168 -4.05 13.14 6.09
CA PHE A 168 -4.35 13.19 7.52
C PHE A 168 -3.17 13.56 8.42
N GLY A 169 -2.00 13.84 7.85
CA GLY A 169 -0.84 14.31 8.61
C GLY A 169 -0.26 13.26 9.55
N ILE A 170 -0.57 11.98 9.31
CA ILE A 170 0.00 10.87 10.07
C ILE A 170 1.48 10.74 9.68
N ASP A 171 2.34 10.57 10.68
CA ASP A 171 3.76 10.27 10.46
C ASP A 171 3.95 9.15 9.42
N PHE A 172 4.92 9.32 8.52
CA PHE A 172 5.11 8.43 7.37
C PHE A 172 5.29 6.97 7.80
N ASP A 173 6.08 6.73 8.86
CA ASP A 173 6.35 5.38 9.33
C ASP A 173 5.14 4.76 9.97
N LYS A 174 4.35 5.56 10.69
CA LYS A 174 3.06 5.12 11.19
C LYS A 174 2.09 4.80 10.06
N ALA A 175 2.02 5.64 9.03
CA ALA A 175 1.18 5.42 7.86
C ALA A 175 1.56 4.13 7.12
N PHE A 176 2.85 3.91 6.85
CA PHE A 176 3.32 2.68 6.20
C PHE A 176 3.07 1.43 7.06
N ARG A 177 3.29 1.51 8.38
CA ARG A 177 2.96 0.41 9.31
C ARG A 177 1.47 0.05 9.27
N GLN A 178 0.61 1.05 9.23
CA GLN A 178 -0.84 0.87 9.28
C GLN A 178 -1.46 0.59 7.91
N SER A 179 -0.72 0.72 6.80
CA SER A 179 -1.25 0.38 5.48
C SER A 179 -1.48 -1.12 5.30
N ARG A 180 -0.93 -1.98 6.17
CA ARG A 180 -1.29 -3.40 6.23
C ARG A 180 -1.12 -3.96 7.64
N GLY A 181 -2.20 -4.43 8.26
CA GLY A 181 -2.24 -4.83 9.69
C GLY A 181 -1.51 -6.10 10.13
N ALA A 182 -0.59 -6.67 9.33
CA ALA A 182 0.05 -7.95 9.67
C ALA A 182 1.24 -7.83 10.64
N ALA A 183 1.92 -6.68 10.71
CA ALA A 183 3.14 -6.49 11.49
C ALA A 183 3.53 -5.02 11.64
N ASN A 184 4.39 -4.69 12.61
CA ASN A 184 4.80 -3.32 12.94
C ASN A 184 5.96 -2.80 12.07
N TYR A 185 5.94 -3.05 10.75
CA TYR A 185 7.03 -2.72 9.83
C TYR A 185 7.10 -1.24 9.45
N THR A 186 8.11 -0.50 9.90
CA THR A 186 8.59 0.68 9.15
C THR A 186 9.21 0.23 7.82
N VAL A 187 9.50 1.16 6.91
CA VAL A 187 10.22 0.82 5.66
C VAL A 187 11.58 0.18 5.96
N ASP A 188 12.30 0.70 6.97
CA ASP A 188 13.60 0.15 7.37
C ASP A 188 13.46 -1.25 7.98
N ASN A 189 12.41 -1.50 8.77
CA ASN A 189 12.12 -2.83 9.26
C ASN A 189 11.71 -3.80 8.12
N ALA A 190 11.01 -3.31 7.09
CA ALA A 190 10.72 -4.11 5.90
C ALA A 190 11.98 -4.41 5.08
N ALA A 191 12.95 -3.48 5.06
CA ALA A 191 14.24 -3.67 4.41
C ALA A 191 15.07 -4.72 5.16
N ILE A 192 15.12 -4.63 6.49
CA ILE A 192 15.75 -5.67 7.32
C ILE A 192 15.08 -7.03 7.07
N HIS A 193 13.74 -7.10 7.11
CA HIS A 193 13.02 -8.35 6.85
C HIS A 193 13.29 -8.92 5.46
N TRP A 194 13.56 -8.09 4.46
CA TRP A 194 13.98 -8.55 3.14
C TRP A 194 15.45 -9.03 3.15
N MET A 195 16.36 -8.26 3.72
CA MET A 195 17.79 -8.58 3.74
C MET A 195 18.10 -9.90 4.45
N ILE A 196 17.38 -10.22 5.52
CA ILE A 196 17.58 -11.47 6.29
C ILE A 196 17.07 -12.73 5.57
N THR A 197 16.35 -12.59 4.45
CA THR A 197 15.86 -13.74 3.67
C THR A 197 16.99 -14.48 2.96
N GLU A 198 16.74 -15.75 2.63
CA GLU A 198 17.67 -16.52 1.83
C GLU A 198 17.84 -15.95 0.41
N ASN A 199 16.76 -15.52 -0.24
CA ASN A 199 16.82 -14.98 -1.59
C ASN A 199 17.69 -13.72 -1.67
N PHE A 200 17.54 -12.77 -0.75
CA PHE A 200 18.41 -11.60 -0.72
C PHE A 200 19.88 -11.99 -0.57
N ARG A 201 20.20 -12.80 0.45
CA ARG A 201 21.58 -13.22 0.76
C ARG A 201 22.25 -13.99 -0.37
N ASN A 202 21.47 -14.69 -1.19
CA ASN A 202 21.97 -15.44 -2.35
C ASN A 202 21.92 -14.63 -3.66
N GLY A 203 21.45 -13.39 -3.63
CA GLY A 203 21.34 -12.54 -4.81
C GLY A 203 20.26 -12.97 -5.80
N ASN A 204 19.19 -13.59 -5.30
CA ASN A 204 18.00 -13.94 -6.06
C ASN A 204 16.95 -12.82 -5.98
N PRO A 205 16.04 -12.72 -6.98
CA PRO A 205 14.87 -11.87 -6.86
C PRO A 205 13.96 -12.36 -5.72
N MET A 206 13.06 -11.49 -5.26
CA MET A 206 11.99 -11.89 -4.35
C MET A 206 11.12 -12.98 -5.01
N ASP A 207 10.74 -14.01 -4.24
CA ASP A 207 9.84 -15.04 -4.75
C ASP A 207 8.43 -14.47 -5.01
N ASN A 208 7.90 -14.74 -6.20
CA ASN A 208 6.54 -14.37 -6.61
C ASN A 208 5.74 -15.60 -7.10
N SER A 209 6.09 -16.79 -6.59
CA SER A 209 5.50 -18.07 -7.00
C SER A 209 4.04 -18.24 -6.62
N ASN A 210 3.42 -17.28 -5.92
CA ASN A 210 2.06 -17.37 -5.38
C ASN A 210 1.87 -18.53 -4.39
N THR A 211 2.96 -19.03 -3.79
CA THR A 211 2.96 -20.05 -2.74
C THR A 211 3.04 -19.40 -1.34
N THR A 212 3.22 -20.21 -0.31
CA THR A 212 3.56 -19.71 1.03
C THR A 212 4.96 -19.10 1.11
N LEU A 213 5.81 -19.28 0.10
CA LEU A 213 7.14 -18.68 0.04
C LEU A 213 7.15 -17.29 -0.58
N ASP A 214 6.01 -16.84 -1.12
CA ASP A 214 5.89 -15.55 -1.81
C ASP A 214 6.31 -14.39 -0.92
N GLU A 215 7.24 -13.56 -1.41
CA GLU A 215 7.88 -12.50 -0.67
C GLU A 215 7.27 -11.13 -0.93
N PHE A 216 6.33 -11.02 -1.87
CA PHE A 216 5.58 -9.79 -2.15
C PHE A 216 4.22 -9.81 -1.45
N ARG A 217 3.42 -10.83 -1.73
CA ARG A 217 2.00 -10.90 -1.41
C ARG A 217 1.76 -10.77 0.10
N TYR A 218 0.92 -9.79 0.47
CA TYR A 218 0.59 -9.47 1.87
C TYR A 218 1.78 -9.12 2.76
N GLN A 219 2.95 -8.83 2.18
CA GLN A 219 4.16 -8.48 2.93
C GLN A 219 4.53 -7.02 2.73
N ALA A 220 4.97 -6.33 3.80
CA ALA A 220 5.40 -4.93 3.74
C ALA A 220 6.54 -4.71 2.72
N ARG A 221 7.48 -5.66 2.64
CA ARG A 221 8.60 -5.63 1.68
C ARG A 221 8.15 -5.65 0.21
N GLY A 222 6.96 -6.19 -0.07
CA GLY A 222 6.42 -6.27 -1.42
C GLY A 222 6.12 -4.91 -2.06
N TYR A 223 5.93 -3.86 -1.24
CA TYR A 223 5.65 -2.50 -1.72
C TYR A 223 6.53 -1.42 -1.07
N ALA A 224 7.48 -1.80 -0.19
CA ALA A 224 8.39 -0.87 0.49
C ALA A 224 9.26 -0.02 -0.47
N LYS A 225 9.57 -0.53 -1.67
CA LYS A 225 10.31 0.23 -2.69
C LYS A 225 9.64 1.55 -3.07
N TYR A 226 8.31 1.58 -3.12
CA TYR A 226 7.55 2.80 -3.39
C TYR A 226 7.61 3.76 -2.19
N ALA A 227 7.63 3.23 -0.97
CA ALA A 227 7.81 4.02 0.23
C ALA A 227 9.22 4.65 0.30
N ASP A 228 10.26 3.93 -0.11
CA ASP A 228 11.60 4.51 -0.27
C ASP A 228 11.66 5.57 -1.36
N ILE A 229 11.02 5.34 -2.52
CA ILE A 229 10.93 6.38 -3.56
C ILE A 229 10.26 7.63 -2.98
N ALA A 230 9.18 7.49 -2.20
CA ALA A 230 8.52 8.61 -1.55
C ALA A 230 9.44 9.31 -0.52
N ARG A 231 10.21 8.57 0.28
CA ARG A 231 11.15 9.14 1.26
C ARG A 231 12.34 9.86 0.60
N LEU A 232 12.85 9.33 -0.51
CA LEU A 232 14.05 9.85 -1.17
C LEU A 232 13.73 10.98 -2.17
N PHE A 233 12.62 10.88 -2.89
CA PHE A 233 12.27 11.78 -4.00
C PHE A 233 10.93 12.52 -3.80
N GLY A 234 10.25 12.28 -2.68
CA GLY A 234 8.95 12.86 -2.36
C GLY A 234 7.80 12.12 -3.06
N TRP A 235 6.59 12.23 -2.47
CA TRP A 235 5.37 11.69 -3.06
C TRP A 235 5.06 12.20 -4.47
N GLN A 236 5.54 13.40 -4.82
CA GLN A 236 5.35 13.97 -6.14
C GLN A 236 5.99 13.14 -7.27
N ALA A 237 7.08 12.43 -6.99
CA ALA A 237 7.68 11.52 -7.97
C ALA A 237 6.70 10.39 -8.35
N LEU A 238 6.05 9.80 -7.35
CA LEU A 238 5.06 8.73 -7.58
C LEU A 238 3.77 9.27 -8.23
N LYS A 239 3.32 10.46 -7.85
CA LYS A 239 2.19 11.12 -8.50
C LYS A 239 2.45 11.38 -9.97
N LYS A 240 3.63 11.91 -10.31
CA LYS A 240 4.10 12.11 -11.69
C LYS A 240 4.13 10.78 -12.45
N PHE A 241 4.67 9.74 -11.81
CA PHE A 241 4.72 8.39 -12.39
C PHE A 241 3.33 7.86 -12.73
N PHE A 242 2.42 7.74 -11.76
CA PHE A 242 1.08 7.19 -11.99
C PHE A 242 0.24 8.06 -12.93
N TYR A 243 0.37 9.39 -12.85
CA TYR A 243 -0.26 10.28 -13.82
C TYR A 243 0.21 9.99 -15.25
N GLN A 244 1.52 9.86 -15.46
CA GLN A 244 2.06 9.54 -16.78
C GLN A 244 1.62 8.15 -17.26
N GLU A 245 1.55 7.15 -16.37
CA GLU A 245 0.99 5.83 -16.71
C GLU A 245 -0.43 5.95 -17.27
N ASN A 246 -1.29 6.76 -16.65
CA ASN A 246 -2.66 6.97 -17.13
C ASN A 246 -2.69 7.68 -18.49
N ILE A 247 -1.82 8.68 -18.71
CA ILE A 247 -1.72 9.37 -19.99
C ILE A 247 -1.25 8.42 -21.09
N ASP A 248 -0.24 7.59 -20.80
CA ASP A 248 0.26 6.59 -21.73
C ASP A 248 -0.79 5.51 -22.01
N TYR A 249 -1.58 5.12 -21.00
CA TYR A 249 -2.76 4.28 -21.14
C TYR A 249 -3.75 4.83 -22.15
N ASN A 250 -4.21 6.05 -21.93
CA ASN A 250 -5.21 6.70 -22.79
C ASN A 250 -4.71 6.98 -24.20
N ALA A 251 -3.40 7.22 -24.36
CA ALA A 251 -2.78 7.41 -25.66
C ALA A 251 -2.58 6.08 -26.42
N GLY A 252 -2.97 4.95 -25.84
CA GLY A 252 -2.69 3.62 -26.40
C GLY A 252 -1.19 3.38 -26.56
N LYS A 253 -0.36 4.03 -25.73
CA LYS A 253 1.11 3.91 -25.70
C LYS A 253 1.58 2.86 -24.70
N LEU A 254 0.65 2.15 -24.06
CA LEU A 254 0.95 1.21 -22.99
C LEU A 254 2.08 0.31 -23.35
N THR A 255 3.02 0.30 -22.42
CA THR A 255 4.34 -0.13 -22.73
C THR A 255 4.37 -1.62 -22.97
N CYS A 256 3.57 -2.49 -22.34
CA CYS A 256 3.90 -3.92 -22.45
C CYS A 256 2.76 -4.95 -22.22
N PHE A 257 1.48 -4.56 -22.24
CA PHE A 257 0.41 -5.52 -21.89
C PHE A 257 0.19 -6.63 -22.93
N GLU A 258 0.51 -6.35 -24.19
CA GLU A 258 0.22 -7.23 -25.33
C GLU A 258 1.47 -7.98 -25.81
N GLU A 259 2.66 -7.57 -25.38
CA GLU A 259 3.94 -8.04 -25.91
C GLU A 259 5.01 -8.19 -24.80
N ALA A 260 5.95 -9.12 -25.01
CA ALA A 260 7.04 -9.36 -24.08
C ALA A 260 8.07 -8.21 -24.05
N ILE A 261 8.18 -7.48 -25.17
CA ILE A 261 9.02 -6.30 -25.33
C ILE A 261 8.11 -5.10 -25.49
N CYS A 262 8.48 -4.04 -24.80
CA CYS A 262 7.73 -2.82 -24.74
C CYS A 262 8.04 -1.91 -25.92
N ARG A 263 7.22 -0.89 -26.14
CA ARG A 263 7.41 0.06 -27.26
C ARG A 263 8.71 0.87 -27.20
N ASP A 264 9.34 0.95 -26.03
CA ASP A 264 10.65 1.55 -25.82
C ASP A 264 11.81 0.57 -26.05
N GLY A 265 11.52 -0.67 -26.47
CA GLY A 265 12.48 -1.73 -26.74
C GLY A 265 12.96 -2.50 -25.50
N LEU A 266 12.42 -2.21 -24.32
CA LEU A 266 12.79 -2.86 -23.06
C LEU A 266 11.79 -3.96 -22.68
N THR A 267 12.15 -4.84 -21.73
CA THR A 267 11.16 -5.75 -21.13
C THR A 267 10.20 -4.99 -20.21
N GLN A 268 9.15 -5.66 -19.72
CA GLN A 268 8.16 -5.01 -18.85
C GLN A 268 8.77 -4.44 -17.56
N VAL A 269 9.70 -5.21 -16.96
CA VAL A 269 10.40 -4.80 -15.74
C VAL A 269 11.29 -3.60 -16.03
N ASP A 270 12.12 -3.70 -17.07
CA ASP A 270 13.10 -2.67 -17.42
C ASP A 270 12.42 -1.36 -17.87
N SER A 271 11.38 -1.46 -18.71
CA SER A 271 10.56 -0.31 -19.13
C SER A 271 9.93 0.40 -17.94
N ARG A 272 9.41 -0.35 -16.95
CA ARG A 272 8.86 0.23 -15.73
C ARG A 272 9.94 0.92 -14.88
N ILE A 273 11.14 0.33 -14.76
CA ILE A 273 12.27 0.96 -14.05
C ILE A 273 12.67 2.27 -14.75
N LEU A 274 12.73 2.30 -16.09
CA LEU A 274 13.02 3.51 -16.85
C LEU A 274 11.95 4.60 -16.60
N ARG A 275 10.67 4.23 -16.63
CA ARG A 275 9.57 5.19 -16.38
C ARG A 275 9.56 5.73 -14.95
N LEU A 276 9.84 4.89 -13.95
CA LEU A 276 10.06 5.35 -12.58
C LEU A 276 11.26 6.30 -12.50
N SER A 277 12.37 5.97 -13.17
CA SER A 277 13.58 6.79 -13.18
C SER A 277 13.34 8.19 -13.77
N LYS A 278 12.54 8.28 -14.84
CA LYS A 278 12.10 9.57 -15.42
C LYS A 278 11.19 10.36 -14.47
N ALA A 279 10.43 9.68 -13.63
CA ALA A 279 9.54 10.33 -12.68
C ALA A 279 10.31 10.89 -11.47
N THR A 280 11.37 10.20 -11.04
CA THR A 280 12.27 10.63 -9.95
C THR A 280 13.42 11.54 -10.40
N ASP A 281 13.61 11.71 -11.71
CA ASP A 281 14.77 12.42 -12.28
C ASP A 281 16.12 11.83 -11.84
N ALA A 282 16.16 10.50 -11.71
CA ALA A 282 17.30 9.75 -11.18
C ALA A 282 17.22 8.29 -11.61
N ASN A 283 18.35 7.63 -11.84
CA ASN A 283 18.39 6.20 -12.09
C ASN A 283 17.98 5.41 -10.83
N VAL A 284 16.75 4.88 -10.79
CA VAL A 284 16.25 4.07 -9.65
C VAL A 284 16.55 2.58 -9.76
N THR A 285 17.21 2.14 -10.84
CA THR A 285 17.59 0.73 -11.03
C THR A 285 18.25 0.10 -9.80
N PRO A 286 19.22 0.74 -9.11
CA PRO A 286 19.88 0.13 -7.96
C PRO A 286 18.93 -0.09 -6.78
N LEU A 287 17.99 0.83 -6.57
CA LEU A 287 16.98 0.72 -5.50
C LEU A 287 15.96 -0.39 -5.80
N ILE A 288 15.49 -0.48 -7.05
CA ILE A 288 14.54 -1.51 -7.47
C ILE A 288 15.18 -2.91 -7.43
N HIS A 289 16.44 -3.03 -7.88
CA HIS A 289 17.21 -4.27 -7.75
C HIS A 289 17.42 -4.64 -6.28
N PHE A 290 17.80 -3.70 -5.41
CA PHE A 290 17.88 -3.96 -3.98
C PHE A 290 16.58 -4.56 -3.44
N TRP A 291 15.43 -4.01 -3.80
CA TRP A 291 14.10 -4.49 -3.38
C TRP A 291 13.60 -5.74 -4.14
N GLY A 292 14.52 -6.56 -4.65
CA GLY A 292 14.23 -7.91 -5.15
C GLY A 292 13.58 -7.97 -6.53
N VAL A 293 13.54 -6.85 -7.27
CA VAL A 293 13.07 -6.81 -8.66
C VAL A 293 14.27 -6.56 -9.56
N HIS A 294 14.78 -7.61 -10.18
CA HIS A 294 16.01 -7.54 -10.98
C HIS A 294 15.71 -7.07 -12.39
N PRO A 295 16.58 -6.23 -13.00
CA PRO A 295 16.49 -5.94 -14.43
C PRO A 295 16.62 -7.22 -15.25
N ASP A 296 15.79 -7.37 -16.30
CA ASP A 296 15.87 -8.52 -17.19
C ASP A 296 17.06 -8.39 -18.15
N ASN A 297 17.27 -7.18 -18.68
CA ASN A 297 18.40 -6.81 -19.54
C ASN A 297 19.05 -5.53 -19.02
N SER A 298 19.92 -5.70 -18.02
CA SER A 298 20.65 -4.60 -17.37
C SER A 298 21.45 -3.71 -18.33
N THR A 299 21.94 -4.26 -19.46
CA THR A 299 22.69 -3.50 -20.46
C THR A 299 21.78 -2.57 -21.26
N ALA A 300 20.66 -3.09 -21.77
CA ALA A 300 19.69 -2.29 -22.51
C ALA A 300 19.06 -1.22 -21.61
N LEU A 301 18.71 -1.58 -20.38
CA LEU A 301 18.20 -0.63 -19.39
C LEU A 301 19.20 0.49 -19.09
N ALA A 302 20.47 0.17 -18.86
CA ALA A 302 21.52 1.17 -18.62
C ALA A 302 21.67 2.14 -19.81
N GLN A 303 21.65 1.62 -21.05
CA GLN A 303 21.68 2.46 -22.25
C GLN A 303 20.47 3.39 -22.35
N ALA A 304 19.27 2.90 -22.01
CA ALA A 304 18.05 3.69 -22.04
C ALA A 304 18.04 4.79 -20.95
N ILE A 305 18.57 4.49 -19.76
CA ILE A 305 18.77 5.46 -18.67
C ILE A 305 19.70 6.59 -19.11
N THR A 306 20.88 6.26 -19.66
CA THR A 306 21.83 7.27 -20.18
C THR A 306 21.23 8.07 -21.33
N SER A 307 20.50 7.42 -22.24
CA SER A 307 19.84 8.09 -23.37
C SER A 307 18.72 9.05 -22.92
N ALA A 308 18.13 8.80 -21.75
CA ALA A 308 17.16 9.70 -21.13
C ALA A 308 17.83 10.86 -20.36
N GLY A 309 19.16 10.95 -20.34
CA GLY A 309 19.92 11.96 -19.58
C GLY A 309 19.87 11.76 -18.07
N LEU A 310 19.64 10.53 -17.61
CA LEU A 310 19.52 10.19 -16.19
C LEU A 310 20.82 9.57 -15.69
N ASP A 311 21.24 10.00 -14.50
CA ASP A 311 22.45 9.53 -13.83
C ASP A 311 22.16 8.79 -12.52
N ASN A 312 23.20 8.15 -12.00
CA ASN A 312 23.17 7.48 -10.71
C ASN A 312 22.91 8.46 -9.56
N SER A 313 22.07 8.04 -8.61
CA SER A 313 21.68 8.86 -7.46
C SER A 313 22.53 8.59 -6.23
N THR A 314 23.19 9.62 -5.70
CA THR A 314 23.87 9.55 -4.41
C THR A 314 22.91 9.24 -3.26
N LEU A 315 21.66 9.72 -3.32
CA LEU A 315 20.62 9.39 -2.35
C LEU A 315 20.36 7.88 -2.28
N ILE A 316 20.31 7.21 -3.43
CA ILE A 316 20.12 5.77 -3.50
C ILE A 316 21.38 5.04 -2.99
N ARG A 317 22.57 5.46 -3.43
CA ARG A 317 23.83 4.89 -2.92
C ARG A 317 23.89 4.93 -1.39
N ASP A 318 23.61 6.11 -0.82
CA ASP A 318 23.68 6.33 0.62
C ASP A 318 22.59 5.55 1.37
N LYS A 319 21.41 5.37 0.75
CA LYS A 319 20.37 4.48 1.27
C LYS A 319 20.81 3.02 1.32
N LEU A 320 21.50 2.52 0.28
CA LEU A 320 22.04 1.15 0.29
C LEU A 320 23.11 0.96 1.38
N ILE A 321 24.02 1.94 1.53
CA ILE A 321 25.03 1.93 2.62
C ILE A 321 24.33 1.93 3.98
N TYR A 322 23.32 2.78 4.16
CA TYR A 322 22.52 2.83 5.38
C TYR A 322 21.84 1.49 5.67
N TYR A 323 21.30 0.82 4.65
CA TYR A 323 20.68 -0.50 4.80
C TYR A 323 21.66 -1.59 5.23
N ALA A 324 22.87 -1.62 4.68
CA ALA A 324 23.92 -2.49 5.23
C ALA A 324 24.18 -2.20 6.71
N GLY A 325 24.26 -0.93 7.10
CA GLY A 325 24.55 -0.54 8.49
C GLY A 325 23.44 -0.80 9.51
N ILE A 326 22.22 -1.15 9.08
CA ILE A 326 21.12 -1.53 9.98
C ILE A 326 20.74 -3.01 9.89
N ALA A 327 21.39 -3.76 8.99
CA ALA A 327 21.15 -5.19 8.86
C ALA A 327 21.66 -5.93 10.10
N PRO A 328 20.96 -6.98 10.57
CA PRO A 328 21.47 -7.84 11.62
C PRO A 328 22.73 -8.58 11.21
N ASP A 329 23.80 -8.42 11.98
CA ASP A 329 25.07 -9.10 11.74
C ASP A 329 25.24 -10.38 12.57
N ASN A 330 24.34 -10.63 13.53
CA ASN A 330 24.39 -11.79 14.41
C ASN A 330 22.99 -12.18 14.93
N ASN A 331 22.94 -13.29 15.66
CA ASN A 331 21.68 -13.81 16.20
C ASN A 331 20.98 -12.85 17.17
N SER A 332 21.74 -12.13 18.00
CA SER A 332 21.20 -11.20 18.99
C SER A 332 20.48 -10.03 18.30
N GLU A 333 21.08 -9.48 17.25
CA GLU A 333 20.48 -8.41 16.45
C GLU A 333 19.25 -8.87 15.66
N PHE A 334 19.29 -10.09 15.11
CA PHE A 334 18.12 -10.69 14.48
C PHE A 334 16.95 -10.75 15.45
N ASN A 335 17.18 -11.27 16.66
CA ASN A 335 16.15 -11.41 17.68
C ASN A 335 15.70 -10.05 18.26
N LYS A 336 16.56 -9.04 18.27
CA LYS A 336 16.17 -7.65 18.58
C LYS A 336 15.21 -7.10 17.53
N HIS A 337 15.51 -7.29 16.25
CA HIS A 337 14.62 -6.87 15.16
C HIS A 337 13.29 -7.65 15.21
N PHE A 338 13.33 -8.96 15.42
CA PHE A 338 12.14 -9.79 15.59
C PHE A 338 11.20 -9.24 16.67
N ASN A 339 11.72 -8.96 17.88
CA ASN A 339 10.94 -8.39 18.98
C ASN A 339 10.39 -6.98 18.68
N THR A 340 11.01 -6.25 17.76
CA THR A 340 10.54 -4.93 17.32
C THR A 340 9.31 -5.05 16.42
N VAL A 341 9.30 -6.00 15.49
CA VAL A 341 8.22 -6.14 14.49
C VAL A 341 7.07 -7.02 14.96
N PHE A 342 7.34 -7.97 15.87
CA PHE A 342 6.37 -8.89 16.46
C PHE A 342 6.51 -8.98 17.99
N PRO A 343 6.27 -7.86 18.71
CA PRO A 343 6.43 -7.82 20.16
C PRO A 343 5.48 -8.80 20.83
N ASN A 344 6.00 -9.59 21.79
CA ASN A 344 5.26 -10.59 22.57
C ASN A 344 4.57 -11.69 21.75
N SER A 345 4.98 -11.90 20.49
CA SER A 345 4.38 -12.94 19.65
C SER A 345 4.74 -14.35 20.15
N LYS A 346 3.81 -15.29 20.02
CA LYS A 346 4.03 -16.71 20.31
C LYS A 346 3.93 -17.50 19.01
N ALA A 347 4.75 -18.54 18.85
CA ALA A 347 4.73 -19.38 17.66
C ALA A 347 3.33 -19.97 17.37
N SER A 348 2.54 -20.25 18.40
CA SER A 348 1.15 -20.74 18.29
C SER A 348 0.19 -19.76 17.61
N ASP A 349 0.52 -18.47 17.62
CA ASP A 349 -0.37 -17.41 17.14
C ASP A 349 -0.07 -17.08 15.66
N CYS A 350 0.94 -17.72 15.07
CA CYS A 350 1.51 -17.34 13.80
C CYS A 350 1.06 -18.30 12.70
N ALA A 351 0.48 -17.75 11.63
CA ALA A 351 -0.27 -18.50 10.64
C ALA A 351 0.57 -19.51 9.82
N SER A 352 1.87 -19.27 9.66
CA SER A 352 2.78 -20.13 8.90
C SER A 352 4.22 -19.89 9.31
N GLN A 353 5.05 -20.93 9.18
CA GLN A 353 6.51 -20.84 9.34
C GLN A 353 7.22 -20.23 8.12
N HIS A 354 6.50 -20.01 7.01
CA HIS A 354 7.11 -19.53 5.76
C HIS A 354 7.12 -18.01 5.62
N TYR A 355 6.29 -17.29 6.39
CA TYR A 355 6.16 -15.84 6.29
C TYR A 355 5.76 -15.21 7.64
N GLY A 356 5.92 -13.88 7.72
CA GLY A 356 5.51 -13.09 8.88
C GLY A 356 6.12 -13.62 10.19
N CYS A 357 5.34 -13.57 11.27
CA CYS A 357 5.81 -13.97 12.61
C CYS A 357 6.40 -15.40 12.67
N GLY A 358 5.78 -16.38 12.00
CA GLY A 358 6.22 -17.77 12.13
C GLY A 358 7.55 -18.01 11.42
N TRP A 359 7.87 -17.24 10.38
CA TRP A 359 9.20 -17.25 9.77
C TRP A 359 10.28 -16.79 10.75
N TYR A 360 10.03 -15.73 11.52
CA TYR A 360 10.98 -15.28 12.54
C TYR A 360 11.19 -16.31 13.64
N HIS A 361 10.12 -16.96 14.14
CA HIS A 361 10.26 -18.06 15.10
C HIS A 361 11.07 -19.24 14.51
N ALA A 362 10.91 -19.55 13.22
CA ALA A 362 11.69 -20.59 12.57
C ALA A 362 13.19 -20.23 12.42
N TRP A 363 13.53 -18.94 12.41
CA TRP A 363 14.89 -18.44 12.21
C TRP A 363 15.57 -17.92 13.49
N SER A 364 14.85 -17.77 14.60
CA SER A 364 15.36 -17.18 15.85
C SER A 364 16.62 -17.86 16.38
N ASP A 365 16.73 -19.17 16.20
CA ASP A 365 17.87 -19.97 16.67
C ASP A 365 18.86 -20.31 15.54
N ASN A 366 18.51 -19.96 14.29
CA ASN A 366 19.24 -20.37 13.09
C ASN A 366 19.99 -19.22 12.40
N PHE A 367 19.63 -17.96 12.67
CA PHE A 367 20.38 -16.82 12.16
C PHE A 367 21.73 -16.70 12.88
N THR A 368 22.81 -16.47 12.13
CA THR A 368 24.21 -16.48 12.62
C THR A 368 25.02 -15.41 11.91
N GLU A 369 26.26 -15.22 12.31
CA GLU A 369 27.21 -14.26 11.74
C GLU A 369 27.47 -14.51 10.24
N ILE A 370 27.51 -15.78 9.83
CA ILE A 370 27.62 -16.19 8.41
C ILE A 370 26.48 -15.58 7.58
N HIS A 371 25.29 -15.46 8.16
CA HIS A 371 24.15 -14.87 7.50
C HIS A 371 24.28 -13.36 7.38
N GLY A 372 24.78 -12.68 8.42
CA GLY A 372 25.11 -11.25 8.39
C GLY A 372 26.16 -10.91 7.33
N GLU A 373 27.25 -11.68 7.27
CA GLU A 373 28.31 -11.53 6.26
C GLU A 373 27.78 -11.62 4.83
N LYS A 374 26.81 -12.51 4.57
CA LYS A 374 26.15 -12.63 3.26
C LYS A 374 25.30 -11.40 2.93
N ILE A 375 24.66 -10.78 3.90
CA ILE A 375 23.90 -9.53 3.69
C ILE A 375 24.86 -8.42 3.26
N SER A 376 25.92 -8.19 4.03
CA SER A 376 26.94 -7.18 3.73
C SER A 376 27.60 -7.43 2.37
N SER A 377 27.95 -8.68 2.07
CA SER A 377 28.48 -9.08 0.76
C SER A 377 27.49 -8.78 -0.37
N ARG A 378 26.19 -9.04 -0.17
CA ARG A 378 25.17 -8.76 -1.18
C ARG A 378 25.02 -7.27 -1.42
N VAL A 379 24.93 -6.44 -0.37
CA VAL A 379 24.85 -4.98 -0.53
C VAL A 379 26.10 -4.44 -1.20
N GLN A 380 27.29 -4.90 -0.81
CA GLN A 380 28.54 -4.53 -1.47
C GLN A 380 28.55 -4.91 -2.95
N SER A 381 27.97 -6.06 -3.34
CA SER A 381 27.86 -6.44 -4.76
C SER A 381 27.01 -5.46 -5.56
N LEU A 382 25.90 -4.97 -4.99
CA LEU A 382 25.05 -3.96 -5.60
C LEU A 382 25.78 -2.61 -5.72
N LEU A 383 26.52 -2.22 -4.67
CA LEU A 383 27.35 -1.02 -4.70
C LEU A 383 28.44 -1.12 -5.77
N ASN A 384 29.11 -2.26 -5.91
CA ASN A 384 30.11 -2.46 -6.96
C ASN A 384 29.49 -2.39 -8.36
N GLN A 385 28.29 -2.95 -8.53
CA GLN A 385 27.59 -2.97 -9.81
C GLN A 385 27.14 -1.57 -10.25
N TYR A 386 26.60 -0.78 -9.33
CA TYR A 386 25.93 0.48 -9.66
C TYR A 386 26.71 1.73 -9.27
N PHE A 387 27.62 1.64 -8.31
CA PHE A 387 28.37 2.76 -7.73
C PHE A 387 29.85 2.38 -7.54
N PRO A 388 30.57 2.04 -8.62
CA PRO A 388 31.93 1.54 -8.54
C PRO A 388 32.85 2.49 -7.74
N GLY A 389 33.65 1.91 -6.84
CA GLY A 389 34.51 2.65 -5.90
C GLY A 389 33.86 2.97 -4.55
N THR A 390 32.61 2.57 -4.33
CA THR A 390 31.94 2.66 -3.02
C THR A 390 32.19 1.38 -2.22
N THR A 391 32.73 1.51 -1.01
CA THR A 391 32.94 0.38 -0.08
C THR A 391 32.13 0.60 1.19
N LEU A 392 31.53 -0.48 1.72
CA LEU A 392 30.91 -0.46 3.03
C LEU A 392 31.95 -0.18 4.13
N PRO A 393 31.57 0.54 5.21
CA PRO A 393 32.46 0.88 6.30
C PRO A 393 33.05 -0.31 7.06
#